data_AF-A0A7Y5C717-F1
#
_entry.id   AF-A0A7Y5C717-F1
#
_cell.length_a   1.000
_cell.length_b   1.000
_cell.length_c   1.000
_cell.angle_alpha   90.00
_cell.angle_beta   90.00
_cell.angle_gamma   90.00
#
_symmetry.space_group_name_H-M   'P 1'
#
loop_
_entity.id
_entity.type
_entity.pdbx_description
1 polymer ?
#
loop_
_entity_poly.entity_id
_entity_poly.type
_entity_poly.pdbx_seq_one_letter_code
_entity_poly.pdbx_strand_id
1 'polypeptide(L)'
;MLVRDPRSIEEKVALFRKRFSGLQHVYGTYDRQSGRSWSVKAPVTNDVILNHLRGRQPYGVYLLVGDRTRAAVVDFDSHDANPPIEFCAACHAYGMQAYIESSRAKGFHVWLFGASIGVLAVKVRSVIRHILDEIQIKNVEVFPKQDRIDLRLNQYGNFVNTPFGGRVHEGSTVFLDPDKGLRPFPNQWKLLDEVRVATENEFDEIIELNDIKLPSSKPDTTEISLGVFQAGYSLPPCAQRMLAEGVTRYQRLSCFRLAVHLKRVGLPFDVVLAALDVWSQKNHPQDGKTIITPDEVWRQVDAAFKAPYKGYGCEEPEVTPFCVGSDCHVFRVVEVQRRRRV
;
A
#
# COMPACT_ATOMS: atom_id res chain seq x y z
N MET A 1 34.49 1.47 -0.70
CA MET A 1 34.31 0.01 -0.89
C MET A 1 33.08 -0.42 -0.12
N LEU A 2 32.19 -1.21 -0.72
CA LEU A 2 31.01 -1.72 -0.03
C LEU A 2 31.44 -2.70 1.07
N VAL A 3 30.87 -2.54 2.25
CA VAL A 3 31.09 -3.37 3.45
C VAL A 3 30.09 -4.52 3.44
N ARG A 4 30.56 -5.71 3.80
CA ARG A 4 29.70 -6.89 3.94
C ARG A 4 28.78 -6.71 5.14
N ASP A 5 27.47 -6.81 4.90
CA ASP A 5 26.47 -6.76 5.95
C ASP A 5 26.30 -8.15 6.63
N PRO A 6 26.26 -8.22 7.97
CA PRO A 6 26.23 -9.49 8.71
C PRO A 6 24.88 -10.21 8.64
N ARG A 7 23.80 -9.55 8.19
CA ARG A 7 22.47 -10.16 8.13
C ARG A 7 22.45 -11.43 7.26
N SER A 8 21.62 -12.38 7.67
CA SER A 8 21.30 -13.58 6.89
C SER A 8 20.63 -13.23 5.56
N ILE A 9 20.50 -14.22 4.67
CA ILE A 9 19.80 -14.03 3.39
C ILE A 9 18.31 -13.75 3.65
N GLU A 10 17.72 -14.46 4.60
CA GLU A 10 16.32 -14.36 5.00
C GLU A 10 16.01 -12.97 5.57
N GLU A 11 16.89 -12.46 6.43
CA GLU A 11 16.79 -11.10 6.98
C GLU A 11 16.88 -10.03 5.89
N LYS A 12 17.79 -10.21 4.92
CA LYS A 12 17.92 -9.31 3.76
C LYS A 12 16.67 -9.33 2.87
N VAL A 13 16.12 -10.52 2.59
CA VAL A 13 14.86 -10.67 1.84
C VAL A 13 13.70 -10.01 2.59
N ALA A 14 13.59 -10.22 3.91
CA ALA A 14 12.53 -9.62 4.72
C ALA A 14 12.62 -8.08 4.72
N LEU A 15 13.83 -7.52 4.92
CA LEU A 15 14.06 -6.08 4.89
C LEU A 15 13.77 -5.49 3.50
N PHE A 16 14.23 -6.14 2.44
CA PHE A 16 13.93 -5.73 1.07
C PHE A 16 12.42 -5.64 0.83
N ARG A 17 11.68 -6.69 1.18
CA ARG A 17 10.22 -6.75 1.05
C ARG A 17 9.52 -5.69 1.91
N LYS A 18 10.08 -5.36 3.07
CA LYS A 18 9.53 -4.31 3.95
C LYS A 18 9.61 -2.92 3.30
N ARG A 19 10.65 -2.64 2.53
CA ARG A 19 10.89 -1.32 1.93
C ARG A 19 10.37 -1.19 0.50
N PHE A 20 10.52 -2.23 -0.31
CA PHE A 20 10.10 -2.26 -1.72
C PHE A 20 8.82 -3.11 -1.88
N SER A 21 7.76 -2.72 -1.19
CA SER A 21 6.46 -3.41 -1.21
C SER A 21 5.43 -2.70 -2.08
N GLY A 22 4.56 -3.49 -2.69
CA GLY A 22 3.40 -3.02 -3.44
C GLY A 22 2.46 -4.17 -3.76
N LEU A 23 1.95 -4.27 -4.98
CA LEU A 23 1.13 -5.41 -5.39
C LEU A 23 1.88 -6.74 -5.21
N GLN A 24 1.20 -7.72 -4.61
CA GLN A 24 1.80 -9.01 -4.26
C GLN A 24 1.51 -10.12 -5.28
N HIS A 25 0.69 -9.86 -6.29
CA HIS A 25 0.25 -10.83 -7.29
C HIS A 25 0.76 -10.54 -8.71
N VAL A 26 1.60 -9.51 -8.86
CA VAL A 26 2.20 -9.10 -10.12
C VAL A 26 3.52 -8.38 -9.84
N TYR A 27 4.51 -8.57 -10.70
CA TYR A 27 5.77 -7.83 -10.65
C TYR A 27 6.31 -7.52 -12.03
N GLY A 28 7.12 -6.47 -12.12
CA GLY A 28 7.84 -6.11 -13.34
C GLY A 28 9.11 -6.92 -13.49
N THR A 29 9.52 -7.17 -14.72
CA THR A 29 10.87 -7.64 -15.04
C THR A 29 11.29 -7.02 -16.37
N TYR A 30 12.54 -7.20 -16.73
CA TYR A 30 13.06 -6.82 -18.03
C TYR A 30 14.08 -7.83 -18.53
N ASP A 31 14.28 -7.84 -19.84
CA ASP A 31 15.34 -8.59 -20.47
C ASP A 31 16.64 -7.77 -20.44
N ARG A 32 17.73 -8.40 -20.00
CA ARG A 32 18.98 -7.68 -19.75
C ARG A 32 19.68 -7.25 -21.03
N GLN A 33 19.49 -7.98 -22.12
CA GLN A 33 20.16 -7.68 -23.39
C GLN A 33 19.40 -6.61 -24.17
N SER A 34 18.11 -6.83 -24.39
CA SER A 34 17.24 -5.94 -25.17
C SER A 34 16.70 -4.75 -24.38
N GLY A 35 16.72 -4.81 -23.04
CA GLY A 35 16.12 -3.78 -22.17
C GLY A 35 14.59 -3.82 -22.14
N ARG A 36 13.95 -4.70 -22.91
CA ARG A 36 12.49 -4.81 -22.99
C ARG A 36 11.92 -5.18 -21.62
N SER A 37 10.96 -4.40 -21.13
CA SER A 37 10.25 -4.61 -19.86
C SER A 37 8.87 -5.26 -20.06
N TRP A 38 8.43 -6.09 -19.12
CA TRP A 38 7.07 -6.64 -19.09
C TRP A 38 6.61 -7.00 -17.67
N SER A 39 5.29 -7.21 -17.51
CA SER A 39 4.67 -7.67 -16.27
C SER A 39 4.62 -9.19 -16.21
N VAL A 40 4.98 -9.77 -15.06
CA VAL A 40 4.77 -11.18 -14.74
C VAL A 40 3.58 -11.28 -13.78
N LYS A 41 2.51 -11.95 -14.22
CA LYS A 41 1.26 -12.15 -13.45
C LYS A 41 1.40 -13.36 -12.52
N ALA A 42 2.28 -13.23 -11.53
CA ALA A 42 2.55 -14.28 -10.54
C ALA A 42 2.80 -13.66 -9.16
N PRO A 43 2.61 -14.45 -8.07
CA PRO A 43 2.91 -13.99 -6.72
C PRO A 43 4.36 -13.52 -6.55
N VAL A 44 4.56 -12.46 -5.79
CA VAL A 44 5.88 -11.98 -5.38
C VAL A 44 6.36 -12.84 -4.21
N THR A 45 7.05 -13.95 -4.48
CA THR A 45 7.57 -14.87 -3.46
C THR A 45 8.95 -14.47 -2.93
N ASN A 46 9.40 -15.08 -1.84
CA ASN A 46 10.77 -14.91 -1.35
C ASN A 46 11.81 -15.35 -2.39
N ASP A 47 11.52 -16.37 -3.20
CA ASP A 47 12.41 -16.81 -4.27
C ASP A 47 12.54 -15.78 -5.39
N VAL A 48 11.46 -15.08 -5.75
CA VAL A 48 11.52 -13.98 -6.72
C VAL A 48 12.47 -12.89 -6.23
N ILE A 49 12.34 -12.49 -4.96
CA ILE A 49 13.21 -11.48 -4.35
C ILE A 49 14.65 -11.99 -4.24
N LEU A 50 14.86 -13.23 -3.80
CA LEU A 50 16.18 -13.83 -3.68
C LEU A 50 16.89 -13.95 -5.04
N ASN A 51 16.16 -14.32 -6.09
CA ASN A 51 16.70 -14.35 -7.45
C ASN A 51 17.07 -12.95 -7.94
N HIS A 52 16.34 -11.92 -7.53
CA HIS A 52 16.71 -10.53 -7.79
C HIS A 52 18.00 -10.12 -7.10
N LEU A 53 18.09 -10.33 -5.78
CA LEU A 53 19.26 -10.00 -4.97
C LEU A 53 20.52 -10.78 -5.39
N ARG A 54 20.35 -11.99 -5.93
CA ARG A 54 21.45 -12.79 -6.52
C ARG A 54 21.81 -12.36 -7.93
N GLY A 55 21.14 -11.36 -8.49
CA GLY A 55 21.35 -10.94 -9.87
C GLY A 55 20.95 -12.00 -10.89
N ARG A 56 20.02 -12.91 -10.58
CA ARG A 56 19.51 -13.92 -11.54
C ARG A 56 18.30 -13.43 -12.34
N GLN A 57 17.41 -12.67 -11.71
CA GLN A 57 16.18 -12.19 -12.34
C GLN A 57 15.89 -10.74 -11.91
N PRO A 58 15.67 -9.78 -12.82
CA PRO A 58 15.21 -8.46 -12.41
C PRO A 58 13.86 -8.48 -11.71
N TYR A 59 13.66 -7.52 -10.82
CA TYR A 59 12.42 -7.33 -10.09
C TYR A 59 12.05 -5.84 -10.11
N GLY A 60 10.85 -5.58 -10.61
CA GLY A 60 10.21 -4.28 -10.57
C GLY A 60 8.97 -4.34 -9.68
N VAL A 61 8.80 -3.32 -8.85
CA VAL A 61 7.70 -3.23 -7.87
C VAL A 61 6.59 -2.32 -8.40
N TYR A 62 5.35 -2.78 -8.34
CA TYR A 62 4.15 -1.94 -8.53
C TYR A 62 3.78 -1.30 -7.20
N LEU A 63 4.27 -0.09 -6.94
CA LEU A 63 4.19 0.57 -5.62
C LEU A 63 2.76 0.87 -5.14
N LEU A 64 1.83 1.07 -6.09
CA LEU A 64 0.45 1.48 -5.79
C LEU A 64 -0.45 0.28 -5.50
N VAL A 65 -1.15 0.31 -4.36
CA VAL A 65 -2.15 -0.68 -3.96
C VAL A 65 -3.45 0.06 -3.65
N GLY A 66 -4.44 -0.06 -4.53
CA GLY A 66 -5.65 0.78 -4.45
C GLY A 66 -5.28 2.24 -4.64
N ASP A 67 -5.42 3.06 -3.60
CA ASP A 67 -5.05 4.48 -3.54
C ASP A 67 -3.85 4.76 -2.62
N ARG A 68 -3.19 3.71 -2.11
CA ARG A 68 -2.11 3.82 -1.13
C ARG A 68 -0.77 3.34 -1.68
N THR A 69 0.29 3.99 -1.23
CA THR A 69 1.67 3.59 -1.53
C THR A 69 2.54 3.60 -0.28
N ARG A 70 3.54 2.72 -0.24
CA ARG A 70 4.53 2.63 0.86
C ARG A 70 5.91 3.16 0.49
N ALA A 71 6.09 3.53 -0.77
CA ALA A 71 7.25 4.27 -1.23
C ALA A 71 6.86 5.10 -2.46
N ALA A 72 7.65 6.11 -2.76
CA ALA A 72 7.57 6.84 -4.01
C ALA A 72 8.97 7.01 -4.59
N VAL A 73 9.02 7.22 -5.90
CA VAL A 73 10.27 7.40 -6.62
C VAL A 73 10.13 8.57 -7.57
N VAL A 74 11.12 9.45 -7.57
CA VAL A 74 11.34 10.40 -8.66
C VAL A 74 12.44 9.84 -9.54
N ASP A 75 12.14 9.62 -10.81
CA ASP A 75 13.07 9.07 -11.80
C ASP A 75 13.70 10.20 -12.61
N PHE A 76 15.02 10.33 -12.46
CA PHE A 76 15.84 11.30 -13.15
C PHE A 76 16.65 10.59 -14.25
N ASP A 77 16.14 10.63 -15.47
CA ASP A 77 16.77 10.03 -16.66
C ASP A 77 17.93 10.88 -17.23
N SER A 78 18.90 11.25 -16.39
CA SER A 78 20.06 12.07 -16.76
C SER A 78 21.36 11.61 -16.08
N HIS A 79 22.51 11.95 -16.66
CA HIS A 79 23.80 11.78 -15.98
C HIS A 79 24.09 12.92 -15.00
N ASP A 80 23.35 14.03 -15.11
CA ASP A 80 23.48 15.13 -14.20
C ASP A 80 22.91 14.73 -12.83
N ALA A 81 23.79 14.75 -11.83
CA ALA A 81 23.46 14.36 -10.48
C ALA A 81 23.02 15.55 -9.61
N ASN A 82 23.13 16.78 -10.13
CA ASN A 82 22.69 17.97 -9.41
C ASN A 82 21.17 17.96 -9.13
N PRO A 83 20.28 17.66 -10.10
CA PRO A 83 18.84 17.66 -9.84
C PRO A 83 18.39 16.64 -8.77
N PRO A 84 18.90 15.39 -8.75
CA PRO A 84 18.64 14.46 -7.64
C PRO A 84 19.13 14.97 -6.27
N ILE A 85 20.31 15.60 -6.20
CA ILE A 85 20.86 16.15 -4.95
C ILE A 85 20.00 17.32 -4.47
N GLU A 86 19.64 18.23 -5.37
CA GLU A 86 18.78 19.38 -5.09
C GLU A 86 17.40 18.94 -4.59
N PHE A 87 16.80 17.94 -5.22
CA PHE A 87 15.53 17.37 -4.77
C PHE A 87 15.63 16.72 -3.39
N CYS A 88 16.73 16.01 -3.08
CA CYS A 88 16.99 15.49 -1.74
C CYS A 88 17.11 16.60 -0.68
N ALA A 89 17.83 17.68 -1.01
CA ALA A 89 17.99 18.83 -0.12
C ALA A 89 16.65 19.55 0.12
N ALA A 90 15.83 19.70 -0.93
CA ALA A 90 14.50 20.28 -0.81
C ALA A 90 13.59 19.39 0.04
N CYS A 91 13.56 18.07 -0.19
CA CYS A 91 12.83 17.14 0.69
C CYS A 91 13.23 17.30 2.17
N HIS A 92 14.53 17.47 2.46
CA HIS A 92 15.03 17.70 3.82
C HIS A 92 14.51 19.01 4.43
N ALA A 93 14.42 20.09 3.66
CA ALA A 93 13.84 21.35 4.12
C ALA A 93 12.35 21.23 4.52
N TYR A 94 11.62 20.31 3.86
CA TYR A 94 10.24 19.94 4.21
C TYR A 94 10.15 18.91 5.35
N GLY A 95 11.25 18.57 6.03
CA GLY A 95 11.27 17.59 7.11
C GLY A 95 11.18 16.12 6.64
N MET A 96 11.23 15.87 5.33
CA MET A 96 11.25 14.53 4.74
C MET A 96 12.67 14.05 4.47
N GLN A 97 12.83 12.74 4.24
CA GLN A 97 14.11 12.18 3.83
C GLN A 97 13.94 11.39 2.54
N ALA A 98 14.79 11.70 1.56
CA ALA A 98 14.85 11.02 0.28
C ALA A 98 16.25 10.42 0.05
N TYR A 99 16.32 9.33 -0.72
CA TYR A 99 17.54 8.52 -0.89
C TYR A 99 17.84 8.30 -2.37
N ILE A 100 19.02 8.74 -2.80
CA ILE A 100 19.47 8.63 -4.19
C ILE A 100 20.01 7.22 -4.46
N GLU A 101 19.46 6.54 -5.46
CA GLU A 101 19.98 5.29 -6.02
C GLU A 101 20.54 5.55 -7.42
N SER A 102 21.74 5.04 -7.71
CA SER A 102 22.24 4.97 -9.08
C SER A 102 21.41 3.97 -9.88
N SER A 103 20.81 4.39 -10.99
CA SER A 103 20.03 3.47 -11.83
C SER A 103 20.93 2.44 -12.52
N ARG A 104 20.32 1.48 -13.23
CA ARG A 104 21.07 0.46 -13.98
C ARG A 104 21.99 1.05 -15.04
N ALA A 105 21.57 2.12 -15.70
CA ALA A 105 22.22 2.64 -16.89
C ALA A 105 22.71 4.07 -16.65
N LYS A 106 21.87 5.05 -16.98
CA LYS A 106 22.15 6.47 -16.93
C LYS A 106 20.94 7.08 -16.25
N GLY A 107 21.09 7.59 -15.04
CA GLY A 107 19.98 8.12 -14.26
C GLY A 107 20.05 7.81 -12.78
N PHE A 108 19.13 8.41 -12.05
CA PHE A 108 18.99 8.27 -10.60
C PHE A 108 17.53 8.08 -10.24
N HIS A 109 17.25 7.09 -9.40
CA HIS A 109 15.97 7.02 -8.71
C HIS A 109 16.12 7.65 -7.33
N VAL A 110 15.29 8.62 -7.00
CA VAL A 110 15.25 9.21 -5.66
C VAL A 110 14.05 8.67 -4.91
N TRP A 111 14.33 7.84 -3.91
CA TRP A 111 13.33 7.08 -3.15
C TRP A 111 12.87 7.85 -1.91
N LEU A 112 11.56 7.92 -1.70
CA LEU A 112 10.93 8.29 -0.43
C LEU A 112 10.22 7.05 0.14
N PHE A 113 10.42 6.74 1.41
CA PHE A 113 9.79 5.59 2.07
C PHE A 113 8.66 6.05 2.99
N GLY A 114 7.53 5.35 2.96
CA GLY A 114 6.36 5.61 3.78
C GLY A 114 6.16 4.57 4.89
N ALA A 115 5.28 4.89 5.84
CA ALA A 115 4.86 3.99 6.91
C ALA A 115 4.25 2.68 6.37
N SER A 116 4.23 1.63 7.19
CA SER A 116 3.76 0.29 6.79
C SER A 116 2.30 0.24 6.34
N ILE A 117 1.44 1.10 6.89
CA ILE A 117 0.04 1.25 6.48
C ILE A 117 -0.10 1.92 5.10
N GLY A 118 0.96 2.54 4.59
CA GLY A 118 1.00 3.35 3.38
C GLY A 118 0.55 4.80 3.62
N VAL A 119 0.62 5.60 2.56
CA VAL A 119 0.11 6.98 2.49
C VAL A 119 -0.73 7.07 1.22
N LEU A 120 -1.76 7.91 1.21
CA LEU A 120 -2.53 8.19 -0.01
C LEU A 120 -1.58 8.69 -1.12
N ALA A 121 -1.62 8.02 -2.26
CA ALA A 121 -0.75 8.31 -3.39
C ALA A 121 -0.95 9.74 -3.92
N VAL A 122 -2.18 10.26 -3.84
CA VAL A 122 -2.47 11.67 -4.19
C VAL A 122 -1.71 12.66 -3.33
N LYS A 123 -1.61 12.43 -2.02
CA LYS A 123 -0.87 13.30 -1.11
C LYS A 123 0.62 13.28 -1.43
N VAL A 124 1.17 12.06 -1.53
CA VAL A 124 2.60 11.83 -1.83
C VAL A 124 2.98 12.48 -3.16
N ARG A 125 2.20 12.24 -4.22
CA ARG A 125 2.47 12.79 -5.54
C ARG A 125 2.32 14.31 -5.59
N SER A 126 1.34 14.88 -4.89
CA SER A 126 1.15 16.34 -4.84
C SER A 126 2.31 17.03 -4.12
N VAL A 127 2.75 16.50 -2.98
CA VAL A 127 3.91 17.04 -2.25
C VAL A 127 5.19 16.94 -3.07
N ILE A 128 5.46 15.77 -3.67
CA ILE A 128 6.64 15.59 -4.54
C ILE A 128 6.63 16.60 -5.70
N ARG A 129 5.48 16.79 -6.35
CA ARG A 129 5.37 17.76 -7.46
C ARG A 129 5.54 19.19 -7.00
N HIS A 130 4.97 19.55 -5.87
CA HIS A 130 5.14 20.88 -5.29
C HIS A 130 6.63 21.19 -5.06
N ILE A 131 7.36 20.24 -4.45
CA ILE A 131 8.80 20.38 -4.23
C ILE A 131 9.57 20.50 -5.55
N LEU A 132 9.26 19.66 -6.54
CA LEU A 132 9.88 19.71 -7.87
C LEU A 132 9.62 21.04 -8.58
N ASP A 133 8.40 21.57 -8.47
CA ASP A 133 8.01 22.86 -9.05
C ASP A 133 8.75 24.02 -8.36
N GLU A 134 8.91 23.99 -7.04
CA GLU A 134 9.66 24.99 -6.25
C GLU A 134 11.12 25.09 -6.69
N ILE A 135 11.79 23.95 -6.83
CA ILE A 135 13.18 23.87 -7.33
C ILE A 135 13.27 23.90 -8.86
N GLN A 136 12.16 24.18 -9.55
CA GLN A 136 12.08 24.34 -11.01
C GLN A 136 12.55 23.11 -11.83
N ILE A 137 12.55 21.92 -11.23
CA ILE A 137 12.86 20.67 -11.93
C ILE A 137 11.62 20.16 -12.64
N LYS A 138 11.72 20.03 -13.96
CA LYS A 138 10.63 19.58 -14.83
C LYS A 138 11.01 18.30 -15.57
N ASN A 139 10.02 17.64 -16.16
CA ASN A 139 10.20 16.46 -17.03
C ASN A 139 10.83 15.23 -16.33
N VAL A 140 10.56 15.05 -15.03
CA VAL A 140 10.91 13.84 -14.28
C VAL A 140 9.66 12.97 -14.08
N GLU A 141 9.84 11.65 -14.06
CA GLU A 141 8.72 10.75 -13.78
C GLU A 141 8.55 10.54 -12.27
N VAL A 142 7.31 10.62 -11.78
CA VAL A 142 6.99 10.35 -10.37
C VAL A 142 6.19 9.05 -10.28
N PHE A 143 6.73 8.09 -9.53
CA PHE A 143 6.07 6.82 -9.21
C PHE A 143 5.54 6.86 -7.77
N PRO A 144 4.29 6.41 -7.52
CA PRO A 144 3.35 5.89 -8.51
C PRO A 144 2.87 6.96 -9.51
N LYS A 145 2.66 6.58 -10.78
CA LYS A 145 2.21 7.51 -11.82
C LYS A 145 0.74 7.91 -11.68
N GLN A 146 -0.05 7.13 -10.94
CA GLN A 146 -1.47 7.32 -10.69
C GLN A 146 -1.75 7.58 -9.21
N ASP A 147 -2.87 8.25 -8.93
CA ASP A 147 -3.37 8.45 -7.56
C ASP A 147 -4.14 7.23 -7.03
N ARG A 148 -4.66 6.40 -7.93
CA ARG A 148 -5.41 5.19 -7.60
C ARG A 148 -5.37 4.18 -8.76
N ILE A 149 -5.57 2.91 -8.45
CA ILE A 149 -5.86 1.82 -9.39
C ILE A 149 -7.11 1.06 -8.92
N ASP A 150 -7.89 0.55 -9.87
CA ASP A 150 -8.98 -0.37 -9.58
C ASP A 150 -8.52 -1.83 -9.74
N LEU A 151 -8.30 -2.49 -8.60
CA LEU A 151 -7.91 -3.89 -8.55
C LEU A 151 -8.98 -4.84 -9.14
N ARG A 152 -10.26 -4.44 -9.15
CA ARG A 152 -11.35 -5.24 -9.74
C ARG A 152 -11.30 -5.25 -11.26
N LEU A 153 -10.72 -4.20 -11.85
CA LEU A 153 -10.49 -4.08 -13.28
C LEU A 153 -9.12 -4.63 -13.71
N ASN A 154 -8.41 -5.35 -12.83
CA ASN A 154 -7.05 -5.85 -13.04
C ASN A 154 -6.06 -4.73 -13.46
N GLN A 155 -6.24 -3.52 -12.93
CA GLN A 155 -5.28 -2.45 -13.10
C GLN A 155 -4.11 -2.63 -12.13
N TYR A 156 -2.88 -2.50 -12.64
CA TYR A 156 -1.67 -2.62 -11.82
C TYR A 156 -0.93 -1.29 -11.65
N GLY A 157 -1.17 -0.32 -12.54
CA GLY A 157 -0.36 0.88 -12.66
C GLY A 157 0.97 0.59 -13.35
N ASN A 158 2.02 1.32 -12.96
CA ASN A 158 3.37 1.17 -13.51
C ASN A 158 4.31 0.64 -12.44
N PHE A 159 5.25 -0.22 -12.83
CA PHE A 159 6.31 -0.65 -11.94
C PHE A 159 7.57 0.19 -12.11
N VAL A 160 8.37 0.24 -11.06
CA VAL A 160 9.73 0.79 -11.06
C VAL A 160 10.72 -0.34 -10.76
N ASN A 161 11.87 -0.34 -11.43
CA ASN A 161 12.91 -1.33 -11.15
C ASN A 161 13.52 -1.05 -9.78
N THR A 162 13.71 -2.11 -9.00
CA THR A 162 14.23 -1.99 -7.64
C THR A 162 15.77 -1.99 -7.58
N PRO A 163 16.36 -1.36 -6.54
CA PRO A 163 17.80 -1.44 -6.27
C PRO A 163 18.25 -2.86 -5.93
N PHE A 164 19.55 -3.05 -5.79
CA PHE A 164 20.19 -4.32 -5.37
C PHE A 164 20.10 -5.47 -6.37
N GLY A 165 19.98 -5.14 -7.65
CA GLY A 165 20.01 -6.11 -8.74
C GLY A 165 21.42 -6.64 -9.05
N GLY A 166 21.58 -7.28 -10.21
CA GLY A 166 22.81 -7.99 -10.58
C GLY A 166 24.07 -7.13 -10.78
N ARG A 167 23.98 -5.79 -10.73
CA ARG A 167 25.09 -4.86 -11.01
C ARG A 167 25.61 -4.11 -9.78
N VAL A 168 25.21 -4.52 -8.57
CA VAL A 168 25.70 -3.91 -7.30
C VAL A 168 27.22 -3.91 -7.20
N HIS A 169 27.87 -4.98 -7.66
CA HIS A 169 29.33 -5.09 -7.66
C HIS A 169 30.02 -4.11 -8.62
N GLU A 170 29.30 -3.59 -9.62
CA GLU A 170 29.76 -2.56 -10.55
C GLU A 170 29.45 -1.14 -10.05
N GLY A 171 28.83 -0.99 -8.86
CA GLY A 171 28.41 0.30 -8.32
C GLY A 171 27.11 0.85 -8.90
N SER A 172 26.34 0.05 -9.62
CA SER A 172 24.99 0.38 -10.09
C SER A 172 23.93 -0.22 -9.19
N THR A 173 22.73 0.36 -9.17
CA THR A 173 21.60 -0.09 -8.35
C THR A 173 21.90 -0.07 -6.85
N VAL A 174 22.66 0.93 -6.41
CA VAL A 174 23.08 1.14 -5.02
C VAL A 174 22.72 2.55 -4.58
N PHE A 175 22.44 2.72 -3.29
CA PHE A 175 22.21 4.02 -2.68
C PHE A 175 23.52 4.79 -2.50
N LEU A 176 23.47 6.08 -2.81
CA LEU A 176 24.59 7.01 -2.83
C LEU A 176 24.44 8.05 -1.71
N ASP A 177 25.57 8.44 -1.12
CA ASP A 177 25.66 9.43 -0.06
C ASP A 177 25.89 10.83 -0.66
N PRO A 178 24.88 11.73 -0.70
CA PRO A 178 25.02 13.05 -1.32
C PRO A 178 26.06 13.92 -0.60
N ASP A 179 26.22 13.77 0.72
CA ASP A 179 27.19 14.54 1.52
C ASP A 179 28.63 14.06 1.30
N LYS A 180 28.82 12.90 0.68
CA LYS A 180 30.14 12.33 0.35
C LYS A 180 30.40 12.24 -1.14
N GLY A 181 29.85 13.18 -1.90
CA GLY A 181 30.06 13.28 -3.35
C GLY A 181 29.53 12.07 -4.11
N LEU A 182 28.35 11.58 -3.69
CA LEU A 182 27.64 10.45 -4.31
C LEU A 182 28.43 9.15 -4.32
N ARG A 183 29.30 8.95 -3.33
CA ARG A 183 29.90 7.64 -3.09
C ARG A 183 28.83 6.68 -2.56
N PRO A 184 28.83 5.39 -2.96
CA PRO A 184 27.89 4.43 -2.41
C PRO A 184 28.00 4.37 -0.88
N PHE A 185 26.85 4.34 -0.18
CA PHE A 185 26.84 4.11 1.26
C PHE A 185 27.62 2.82 1.58
N PRO A 186 28.54 2.83 2.57
CA PRO A 186 29.40 1.67 2.81
C PRO A 186 28.61 0.40 3.07
N ASN A 187 27.54 0.48 3.87
CA ASN A 187 26.65 -0.65 4.12
C ASN A 187 25.22 -0.33 3.66
N GLN A 188 24.88 -0.83 2.47
CA GLN A 188 23.59 -0.65 1.80
C GLN A 188 22.40 -1.23 2.60
N TRP A 189 22.61 -2.34 3.29
CA TRP A 189 21.57 -3.01 4.08
C TRP A 189 21.32 -2.32 5.40
N LYS A 190 22.39 -1.85 6.07
CA LYS A 190 22.27 -1.00 7.24
C LYS A 190 21.51 0.28 6.92
N LEU A 191 21.87 0.96 5.83
CA LEU A 191 21.13 2.12 5.34
C LEU A 191 19.64 1.79 5.15
N LEU A 192 19.33 0.71 4.42
CA LEU A 192 17.94 0.34 4.11
C LEU A 192 17.10 0.04 5.37
N ASP A 193 17.73 -0.45 6.43
CA ASP A 193 17.08 -0.67 7.72
C ASP A 193 16.80 0.65 8.45
N GLU A 194 17.77 1.56 8.41
CA GLU A 194 17.76 2.86 9.10
C GLU A 194 17.02 3.97 8.33
N VAL A 195 16.51 3.71 7.11
CA VAL A 195 15.76 4.74 6.38
C VAL A 195 14.58 5.26 7.20
N ARG A 196 14.51 6.59 7.31
CA ARG A 196 13.32 7.32 7.79
C ARG A 196 12.13 6.97 6.91
N VAL A 197 11.00 6.71 7.55
CA VAL A 197 9.70 6.54 6.91
C VAL A 197 8.82 7.75 7.19
N ALA A 198 8.19 8.28 6.15
CA ALA A 198 7.21 9.34 6.28
C ALA A 198 5.82 8.76 6.59
N THR A 199 5.15 9.39 7.54
CA THR A 199 3.76 9.14 7.93
C THR A 199 2.82 9.97 7.08
N GLU A 200 1.54 9.59 7.05
CA GLU A 200 0.54 10.37 6.32
C GLU A 200 0.34 11.77 6.91
N ASN A 201 0.44 11.92 8.23
CA ASN A 201 0.36 13.22 8.90
C ASN A 201 1.46 14.18 8.46
N GLU A 202 2.70 13.70 8.25
CA GLU A 202 3.78 14.55 7.73
C GLU A 202 3.45 15.10 6.34
N PHE A 203 2.79 14.31 5.47
CA PHE A 203 2.32 14.83 4.19
C PHE A 203 1.15 15.82 4.36
N ASP A 204 0.24 15.57 5.30
CA ASP A 204 -0.89 16.47 5.59
C ASP A 204 -0.40 17.83 6.10
N GLU A 205 0.57 17.86 7.01
CA GLU A 205 1.19 19.08 7.51
C GLU A 205 1.84 19.88 6.37
N ILE A 206 2.58 19.22 5.47
CA ILE A 206 3.18 19.90 4.30
C ILE A 206 2.09 20.44 3.38
N ILE A 207 1.03 19.68 3.13
CA ILE A 207 -0.09 20.11 2.28
C ILE A 207 -0.78 21.34 2.87
N GLU A 208 -1.05 21.34 4.17
CA GLU A 208 -1.71 22.44 4.88
C GLU A 208 -0.83 23.70 4.91
N LEU A 209 0.45 23.56 5.31
CA LEU A 209 1.37 24.70 5.44
C LEU A 209 1.68 25.40 4.12
N ASN A 210 1.55 24.71 2.99
CA ASN A 210 1.91 25.21 1.66
C ASN A 210 0.68 25.38 0.74
N ASP A 211 -0.53 25.29 1.29
CA ASP A 211 -1.80 25.42 0.56
C ASP A 211 -1.84 24.55 -0.71
N ILE A 212 -1.29 23.33 -0.64
CA ILE A 212 -1.15 22.45 -1.80
C ILE A 212 -2.54 21.96 -2.21
N LYS A 213 -3.02 22.46 -3.35
CA LYS A 213 -4.27 22.00 -3.95
C LYS A 213 -4.10 20.58 -4.45
N LEU A 214 -4.61 19.62 -3.69
CA LEU A 214 -4.74 18.26 -4.19
C LEU A 214 -5.61 18.29 -5.46
N PRO A 215 -5.20 17.57 -6.53
CA PRO A 215 -6.04 17.42 -7.70
C PRO A 215 -7.42 17.00 -7.22
N SER A 216 -8.43 17.80 -7.56
CA SER A 216 -9.80 17.35 -7.40
C SER A 216 -9.86 16.04 -8.14
N SER A 217 -10.03 14.94 -7.41
CA SER A 217 -10.60 13.76 -8.03
C SER A 217 -11.83 14.32 -8.70
N LYS A 218 -11.90 14.34 -10.04
CA LYS A 218 -13.18 14.57 -10.69
C LYS A 218 -14.14 13.67 -9.93
N PRO A 219 -15.11 14.25 -9.22
CA PRO A 219 -16.22 13.43 -8.82
C PRO A 219 -16.81 13.00 -10.17
N ASP A 220 -17.02 11.70 -10.38
CA ASP A 220 -18.40 11.40 -10.78
C ASP A 220 -19.21 11.96 -9.60
N THR A 221 -19.74 13.19 -9.78
CA THR A 221 -20.49 14.04 -8.83
C THR A 221 -20.66 13.42 -7.44
N THR A 222 -20.07 13.98 -6.38
CA THR A 222 -20.75 14.99 -5.56
C THR A 222 -19.81 15.57 -4.50
N GLU A 223 -19.99 16.86 -4.21
CA GLU A 223 -19.36 17.59 -3.11
C GLU A 223 -19.57 16.88 -1.77
N ILE A 224 -18.49 16.68 -1.01
CA ILE A 224 -18.59 16.43 0.43
C ILE A 224 -18.26 17.76 1.11
N SER A 225 -19.33 18.55 1.28
CA SER A 225 -19.50 19.34 2.49
C SER A 225 -19.22 18.44 3.69
N LEU A 226 -18.51 18.92 4.71
CA LEU A 226 -18.43 18.29 6.03
C LEU A 226 -19.86 18.12 6.58
N GLY A 227 -20.47 17.00 6.24
CA GLY A 227 -21.88 16.76 6.41
C GLY A 227 -22.27 15.51 5.64
N VAL A 228 -22.38 14.41 6.37
CA VAL A 228 -22.99 13.13 5.97
C VAL A 228 -22.13 12.26 5.04
N PHE A 229 -21.53 11.22 5.63
CA PHE A 229 -21.09 10.01 4.91
C PHE A 229 -22.20 9.52 3.96
N GLN A 230 -21.96 9.54 2.64
CA GLN A 230 -22.84 8.93 1.63
C GLN A 230 -22.03 7.95 0.76
N ALA A 231 -22.54 6.84 0.24
CA ALA A 231 -23.62 5.91 0.62
C ALA A 231 -23.38 4.54 -0.09
N GLY A 232 -22.15 4.26 -0.54
CA GLY A 232 -21.84 3.13 -1.43
C GLY A 232 -20.80 2.13 -0.91
N TYR A 233 -19.98 2.54 0.05
CA TYR A 233 -18.90 1.72 0.63
C TYR A 233 -18.84 1.81 2.17
N SER A 234 -19.91 2.28 2.81
CA SER A 234 -20.03 2.21 4.26
C SER A 234 -20.37 0.81 4.71
N LEU A 235 -19.90 0.43 5.90
CA LEU A 235 -20.36 -0.79 6.55
C LEU A 235 -21.89 -0.75 6.68
N PRO A 236 -22.61 -1.85 6.41
CA PRO A 236 -24.05 -1.93 6.68
C PRO A 236 -24.34 -1.62 8.16
N PRO A 237 -25.51 -1.07 8.51
CA PRO A 237 -25.82 -0.72 9.90
C PRO A 237 -25.70 -1.91 10.86
N CYS A 238 -26.04 -3.12 10.40
CA CYS A 238 -25.84 -4.34 11.18
C CYS A 238 -24.37 -4.62 11.48
N ALA A 239 -23.48 -4.44 10.51
CA ALA A 239 -22.04 -4.64 10.71
C ALA A 239 -21.44 -3.57 11.64
N GLN A 240 -21.89 -2.31 11.53
CA GLN A 240 -21.49 -1.24 12.44
C GLN A 240 -21.88 -1.56 13.88
N ARG A 241 -23.12 -1.98 14.10
CA ARG A 241 -23.64 -2.37 15.42
C ARG A 241 -22.90 -3.58 15.99
N MET A 242 -22.71 -4.63 15.19
CA MET A 242 -21.92 -5.79 15.61
C MET A 242 -20.50 -5.40 16.06
N LEU A 243 -19.82 -4.49 15.36
CA LEU A 243 -18.48 -4.01 15.73
C LEU A 243 -18.46 -3.13 16.99
N ALA A 244 -19.51 -2.34 17.19
CA ALA A 244 -19.67 -1.46 18.34
C ALA A 244 -20.02 -2.25 19.61
N GLU A 245 -21.03 -3.12 19.51
CA GLU A 245 -21.70 -3.80 20.62
C GLU A 245 -21.08 -5.17 20.95
N GLY A 246 -20.35 -5.79 20.02
CA GLY A 246 -19.98 -7.20 20.13
C GLY A 246 -21.19 -8.13 19.91
N VAL A 247 -21.00 -9.43 20.13
CA VAL A 247 -22.09 -10.43 20.00
C VAL A 247 -22.16 -11.38 21.19
N THR A 248 -23.38 -11.87 21.47
CA THR A 248 -23.64 -12.84 22.56
C THR A 248 -23.77 -14.28 22.06
N ARG A 249 -24.04 -14.48 20.76
CA ARG A 249 -24.19 -15.77 20.09
C ARG A 249 -23.51 -15.72 18.72
N TYR A 250 -23.24 -16.90 18.15
CA TYR A 250 -22.70 -17.06 16.79
C TYR A 250 -21.35 -16.39 16.50
N GLN A 251 -20.51 -16.18 17.52
CA GLN A 251 -19.22 -15.46 17.43
C GLN A 251 -18.39 -15.76 16.16
N ARG A 252 -18.20 -17.03 15.80
CA ARG A 252 -17.43 -17.42 14.59
C ARG A 252 -18.09 -16.95 13.29
N LEU A 253 -19.40 -17.15 13.15
CA LEU A 253 -20.15 -16.72 11.97
C LEU A 253 -20.20 -15.18 11.89
N SER A 254 -20.39 -14.51 13.03
CA SER A 254 -20.32 -13.05 13.14
C SER A 254 -18.95 -12.52 12.72
N CYS A 255 -17.87 -13.14 13.20
CA CYS A 255 -16.50 -12.79 12.85
C CYS A 255 -16.24 -12.94 11.35
N PHE A 256 -16.65 -14.06 10.75
CA PHE A 256 -16.56 -14.28 9.32
C PHE A 256 -17.34 -13.23 8.54
N ARG A 257 -18.57 -12.91 8.98
CA ARG A 257 -19.41 -11.92 8.30
C ARG A 257 -18.83 -10.52 8.36
N LEU A 258 -18.31 -10.12 9.52
CA LEU A 258 -17.60 -8.86 9.68
C LEU A 258 -16.34 -8.81 8.80
N ALA A 259 -15.57 -9.90 8.72
CA ALA A 259 -14.41 -9.99 7.84
C ALA A 259 -14.80 -9.81 6.36
N VAL A 260 -15.91 -10.39 5.91
CA VAL A 260 -16.45 -10.18 4.56
C VAL A 260 -16.79 -8.70 4.32
N HIS A 261 -17.43 -8.02 5.27
CA HIS A 261 -17.78 -6.60 5.13
C HIS A 261 -16.54 -5.69 5.16
N LEU A 262 -15.60 -5.95 6.05
CA LEU A 262 -14.34 -5.19 6.16
C LEU A 262 -13.46 -5.37 4.90
N LYS A 263 -13.39 -6.59 4.36
CA LYS A 263 -12.76 -6.86 3.06
C LYS A 263 -13.44 -6.10 1.92
N ARG A 264 -14.78 -6.01 1.91
CA ARG A 264 -15.54 -5.30 0.86
C ARG A 264 -15.29 -3.81 0.84
N VAL A 265 -15.08 -3.20 2.02
CA VAL A 265 -14.69 -1.79 2.14
C VAL A 265 -13.18 -1.57 1.90
N GLY A 266 -12.44 -2.63 1.54
CA GLY A 266 -11.07 -2.54 1.04
C GLY A 266 -9.98 -2.74 2.09
N LEU A 267 -10.31 -3.16 3.31
CA LEU A 267 -9.29 -3.37 4.35
C LEU A 267 -8.44 -4.63 4.07
N PRO A 268 -7.12 -4.56 4.23
CA PRO A 268 -6.21 -5.68 4.00
C PRO A 268 -6.31 -6.74 5.12
N PHE A 269 -5.87 -7.96 4.81
CA PHE A 269 -6.04 -9.14 5.66
C PHE A 269 -5.55 -8.93 7.10
N ASP A 270 -4.36 -8.37 7.26
CA ASP A 270 -3.70 -8.12 8.54
C ASP A 270 -4.46 -7.08 9.39
N VAL A 271 -4.95 -6.01 8.76
CA VAL A 271 -5.77 -4.99 9.43
C VAL A 271 -7.11 -5.57 9.88
N VAL A 272 -7.76 -6.38 9.02
CA VAL A 272 -9.02 -7.06 9.39
C VAL A 272 -8.80 -8.06 10.51
N LEU A 273 -7.70 -8.82 10.47
CA LEU A 273 -7.32 -9.77 11.51
C LEU A 273 -7.12 -9.06 12.86
N ALA A 274 -6.31 -8.00 12.90
CA ALA A 274 -6.06 -7.24 14.11
C ALA A 274 -7.34 -6.58 14.66
N ALA A 275 -8.16 -5.98 13.78
CA ALA A 275 -9.41 -5.35 14.19
C ALA A 275 -10.40 -6.36 14.79
N LEU A 276 -10.50 -7.56 14.20
CA LEU A 276 -11.41 -8.60 14.69
C LEU A 276 -10.90 -9.33 15.93
N ASP A 277 -9.58 -9.40 16.10
CA ASP A 277 -8.98 -9.87 17.35
C ASP A 277 -9.32 -8.93 18.51
N VAL A 278 -9.21 -7.60 18.31
CA VAL A 278 -9.65 -6.61 19.30
C VAL A 278 -11.17 -6.64 19.51
N TRP A 279 -11.96 -6.72 18.43
CA TRP A 279 -13.42 -6.82 18.51
C TRP A 279 -13.88 -8.04 19.32
N SER A 280 -13.16 -9.17 19.24
CA SER A 280 -13.52 -10.39 19.97
C SER A 280 -13.68 -10.17 21.48
N GLN A 281 -12.91 -9.23 22.05
CA GLN A 281 -12.95 -8.89 23.47
C GLN A 281 -14.25 -8.20 23.90
N LYS A 282 -15.03 -7.69 22.94
CA LYS A 282 -16.36 -7.11 23.18
C LYS A 282 -17.47 -8.17 23.20
N ASN A 283 -17.17 -9.42 22.86
CA ASN A 283 -18.19 -10.46 22.82
C ASN A 283 -18.54 -10.94 24.22
N HIS A 284 -19.83 -11.18 24.43
CA HIS A 284 -20.39 -11.63 25.71
C HIS A 284 -21.11 -12.98 25.53
N PRO A 285 -20.38 -14.07 25.26
CA PRO A 285 -20.96 -15.37 24.97
C PRO A 285 -21.82 -15.91 26.12
N GLN A 286 -22.98 -16.45 25.76
CA GLN A 286 -23.90 -17.10 26.70
C GLN A 286 -23.65 -18.61 26.80
N ASP A 287 -24.37 -19.27 27.72
CA ASP A 287 -24.42 -20.73 27.86
C ASP A 287 -23.07 -21.38 28.19
N GLY A 288 -22.24 -20.70 28.98
CA GLY A 288 -20.92 -21.21 29.41
C GLY A 288 -19.85 -21.24 28.31
N LYS A 289 -20.11 -20.63 27.15
CA LYS A 289 -19.14 -20.55 26.06
C LYS A 289 -18.09 -19.49 26.34
N THR A 290 -16.86 -19.75 25.92
CA THR A 290 -15.75 -18.80 25.99
C THR A 290 -15.77 -17.83 24.81
N ILE A 291 -15.04 -16.72 24.93
CA ILE A 291 -14.78 -15.80 23.82
C ILE A 291 -14.04 -16.56 22.71
N ILE A 292 -14.36 -16.26 21.45
CA ILE A 292 -13.67 -16.80 20.27
C ILE A 292 -12.15 -16.58 20.39
N THR A 293 -11.38 -17.63 20.14
CA THR A 293 -9.91 -17.57 20.28
C THR A 293 -9.24 -16.86 19.09
N PRO A 294 -8.02 -16.32 19.25
CA PRO A 294 -7.27 -15.71 18.14
C PRO A 294 -7.11 -16.64 16.92
N ASP A 295 -6.86 -17.93 17.14
CA ASP A 295 -6.78 -18.94 16.06
C ASP A 295 -8.11 -19.13 15.33
N GLU A 296 -9.23 -19.04 16.04
CA GLU A 296 -10.55 -19.11 15.43
C GLU A 296 -10.87 -17.83 14.65
N VAL A 297 -10.51 -16.65 15.18
CA VAL A 297 -10.59 -15.37 14.45
C VAL A 297 -9.79 -15.48 13.15
N TRP A 298 -8.53 -15.91 13.21
CA TRP A 298 -7.68 -16.12 12.04
C TRP A 298 -8.35 -17.03 11.00
N ARG A 299 -8.90 -18.18 11.42
CA ARG A 299 -9.62 -19.11 10.52
C ARG A 299 -10.82 -18.46 9.84
N GLN A 300 -11.58 -17.60 10.54
CA GLN A 300 -12.72 -16.91 9.95
C GLN A 300 -12.30 -15.83 8.95
N VAL A 301 -11.24 -15.07 9.27
CA VAL A 301 -10.70 -14.05 8.38
C VAL A 301 -10.09 -14.69 7.13
N ASP A 302 -9.30 -15.75 7.29
CA ASP A 302 -8.74 -16.53 6.18
C ASP A 302 -9.83 -17.09 5.25
N ALA A 303 -10.89 -17.68 5.82
CA ALA A 303 -12.03 -18.14 5.04
C ALA A 303 -12.71 -17.00 4.25
N ALA A 304 -12.94 -15.84 4.89
CA ALA A 304 -13.55 -14.67 4.23
C ALA A 304 -12.69 -14.11 3.09
N PHE A 305 -11.37 -14.22 3.20
CA PHE A 305 -10.42 -13.70 2.21
C PHE A 305 -10.24 -14.62 1.00
N LYS A 306 -10.43 -15.94 1.16
CA LYS A 306 -10.26 -16.94 0.09
C LYS A 306 -11.25 -16.86 -1.08
N ALA A 307 -12.46 -16.30 -0.89
CA ALA A 307 -13.48 -16.26 -1.94
C ALA A 307 -14.19 -14.89 -2.06
N PRO A 308 -14.74 -14.55 -3.24
CA PRO A 308 -15.49 -13.31 -3.46
C PRO A 308 -16.97 -13.46 -3.06
N TYR A 309 -17.24 -13.54 -1.75
CA TYR A 309 -18.61 -13.63 -1.23
C TYR A 309 -19.43 -12.40 -1.60
N LYS A 310 -20.61 -12.62 -2.22
CA LYS A 310 -21.50 -11.55 -2.72
C LYS A 310 -22.67 -11.20 -1.78
N GLY A 311 -23.09 -12.13 -0.92
CA GLY A 311 -24.23 -11.94 -0.01
C GLY A 311 -23.89 -11.12 1.24
N TYR A 312 -24.78 -10.23 1.67
CA TYR A 312 -24.61 -9.44 2.91
C TYR A 312 -24.97 -10.19 4.19
N GLY A 313 -25.55 -11.40 4.07
CA GLY A 313 -25.94 -12.24 5.20
C GLY A 313 -27.20 -11.77 5.91
N CYS A 314 -28.06 -10.97 5.27
CA CYS A 314 -29.21 -10.34 5.92
C CYS A 314 -30.21 -11.32 6.54
N GLU A 315 -30.30 -12.54 6.00
CA GLU A 315 -31.21 -13.60 6.46
C GLU A 315 -30.52 -14.60 7.40
N GLU A 316 -29.24 -14.37 7.71
CA GLU A 316 -28.45 -15.27 8.54
C GLU A 316 -28.65 -14.96 10.03
N PRO A 317 -28.76 -15.99 10.89
CA PRO A 317 -29.10 -15.82 12.31
C PRO A 317 -28.08 -14.98 13.09
N GLU A 318 -26.82 -14.92 12.63
CA GLU A 318 -25.79 -14.06 13.24
C GLU A 318 -25.92 -12.57 12.91
N VAL A 319 -26.71 -12.20 11.88
CA VAL A 319 -26.89 -10.81 11.42
C VAL A 319 -28.27 -10.27 11.76
N THR A 320 -29.30 -11.13 11.72
CA THR A 320 -30.71 -10.73 11.93
C THR A 320 -30.92 -9.87 13.18
N PRO A 321 -30.31 -10.15 14.36
CA PRO A 321 -30.52 -9.34 15.57
C PRO A 321 -30.03 -7.89 15.45
N PHE A 322 -29.11 -7.63 14.52
CA PHE A 322 -28.51 -6.31 14.29
C PHE A 322 -29.10 -5.61 13.05
N CYS A 323 -29.98 -6.28 12.31
CA CYS A 323 -30.58 -5.77 11.10
C CYS A 323 -31.61 -4.67 11.39
N VAL A 324 -31.64 -3.65 10.54
CA VAL A 324 -32.62 -2.55 10.60
C VAL A 324 -33.70 -2.66 9.52
N GLY A 325 -33.85 -3.85 8.91
CA GLY A 325 -34.89 -4.14 7.93
C GLY A 325 -34.87 -3.23 6.70
N SER A 326 -36.05 -2.71 6.34
CA SER A 326 -36.27 -1.84 5.17
C SER A 326 -35.53 -0.50 5.23
N ASP A 327 -35.09 -0.09 6.42
CA ASP A 327 -34.34 1.15 6.64
C ASP A 327 -32.84 0.99 6.32
N CYS A 328 -32.41 -0.23 6.00
CA CYS A 328 -31.03 -0.52 5.63
C CYS A 328 -30.72 0.04 4.23
N HIS A 329 -29.71 0.91 4.11
CA HIS A 329 -29.26 1.45 2.83
C HIS A 329 -28.82 0.37 1.82
N VAL A 330 -28.38 -0.79 2.31
CA VAL A 330 -28.03 -1.96 1.48
C VAL A 330 -29.27 -2.63 0.87
N PHE A 331 -30.41 -2.62 1.56
CA PHE A 331 -31.65 -3.24 1.08
C PHE A 331 -32.14 -2.59 -0.23
N ARG A 332 -32.06 -1.25 -0.30
CA ARG A 332 -32.42 -0.47 -1.50
C ARG A 332 -31.53 -0.76 -2.70
N VAL A 333 -30.24 -1.05 -2.49
CA VAL A 333 -29.28 -1.40 -3.55
C VAL A 333 -29.53 -2.82 -4.10
N VAL A 334 -29.92 -3.77 -3.24
CA VAL A 334 -30.18 -5.16 -3.62
C VAL A 334 -31.52 -5.33 -4.36
N GLU A 335 -32.57 -4.57 -3.98
CA GLU A 335 -33.86 -4.56 -4.71
C GLU A 335 -33.72 -4.01 -6.14
N VAL A 336 -32.97 -2.91 -6.33
CA VAL A 336 -32.71 -2.31 -7.65
C VAL A 336 -31.95 -3.27 -8.57
N GLN A 337 -31.05 -4.09 -8.01
CA GLN A 337 -30.33 -5.12 -8.78
C GLN A 337 -31.17 -6.36 -9.11
N ARG A 338 -32.16 -6.72 -8.26
CA ARG A 338 -33.11 -7.81 -8.53
C ARG A 338 -34.13 -7.42 -9.61
N ARG A 339 -34.62 -6.18 -9.63
CA ARG A 339 -35.58 -5.68 -10.65
C ARG A 339 -34.98 -5.51 -12.06
N ARG A 340 -33.65 -5.43 -12.19
CA ARG A 340 -32.93 -5.36 -13.48
C ARG A 340 -32.65 -6.73 -14.12
N ARG A 341 -33.06 -7.83 -13.46
CA ARG A 341 -32.86 -9.22 -13.92
C ARG A 341 -34.18 -9.94 -14.23
N VAL A 342 -35.30 -9.23 -14.24
CA VAL A 342 -36.62 -9.72 -14.65
C VAL A 342 -36.92 -9.17 -16.04
#